data_AF-A0A5C7P1U5-F1
#
_entry.id   AF-A0A5C7P1U5-F1
#
_cell.length_a   1.000
_cell.length_b   1.000
_cell.length_c   1.000
_cell.angle_alpha   90.00
_cell.angle_beta   90.00
_cell.angle_gamma   90.00
#
_symmetry.space_group_name_H-M   'P 1'
#
loop_
_entity.id
_entity.type
_entity.pdbx_description
1 polymer ?
#
loop_
_entity_poly.entity_id
_entity_poly.type
_entity_poly.pdbx_seq_one_letter_code
_entity_poly.pdbx_strand_id
1 'polypeptide(L)'
;MSIDLPHNVLQTDLMASRMSQTVVRRPSLPLTAADEADLALLKESAPYLQALSRLAGQGLSEGEVTESVLLHAIFEAGLAAVRQLAESDGYGQVAVEYIADEAARRRLSRRRRPAWADEA
;
A
#
# COMPACT_ATOMS: atom_id res chain seq x y z
N MET A 1 24.82 12.33 16.13
CA MET A 1 23.81 13.35 15.83
C MET A 1 22.96 12.78 14.71
N SER A 2 21.86 12.12 15.07
CA SER A 2 21.01 11.39 14.12
C SER A 2 20.09 12.40 13.45
N ILE A 3 20.20 12.56 12.13
CA ILE A 3 19.34 13.44 11.36
C ILE A 3 18.09 12.61 11.04
N ASP A 4 17.05 12.81 11.84
CA ASP A 4 15.71 12.33 11.54
C ASP A 4 15.22 13.05 10.28
N LEU A 5 15.23 12.36 9.15
CA LEU A 5 14.69 12.86 7.89
C LEU A 5 13.16 12.84 7.99
N PRO A 6 12.47 13.99 7.85
CA PRO A 6 11.02 14.02 7.93
C PRO A 6 10.43 13.23 6.75
N HIS A 7 9.53 12.30 7.07
CA HIS A 7 8.74 11.47 6.13
C HIS A 7 8.08 12.24 4.97
N ASN A 8 7.94 13.56 5.10
CA ASN A 8 7.32 14.45 4.13
C ASN A 8 8.19 14.71 2.87
N VAL A 9 9.52 14.64 2.99
CA VAL A 9 10.45 14.92 1.85
C VAL A 9 10.49 13.75 0.86
N LEU A 10 10.32 12.51 1.35
CA LEU A 10 10.33 11.32 0.49
C LEU A 10 9.11 11.25 -0.44
N GLN A 11 7.96 11.78 0.00
CA GLN A 11 6.73 11.75 -0.77
C GLN A 11 6.73 12.79 -1.91
N THR A 12 7.37 13.95 -1.70
CA THR A 12 7.54 14.99 -2.73
C THR A 12 8.54 14.58 -3.81
N ASP A 13 9.65 13.94 -3.43
CA ASP A 13 10.63 13.41 -4.38
C ASP A 13 10.07 12.27 -5.25
N LEU A 14 9.21 11.41 -4.69
CA LEU A 14 8.54 10.35 -5.45
C LEU A 14 7.55 10.91 -6.50
N MET A 15 6.80 11.95 -6.16
CA MET A 15 5.91 12.65 -7.10
C MET A 15 6.71 13.36 -8.22
N ALA A 16 7.77 14.09 -7.86
CA ALA A 16 8.65 14.76 -8.83
C ALA A 16 9.35 13.77 -9.78
N SER A 17 9.77 12.62 -9.24
CA SER A 17 10.39 11.54 -10.02
C SER A 17 9.43 10.95 -11.05
N ARG A 18 8.15 10.75 -10.69
CA ARG A 18 7.12 10.25 -11.62
C ARG A 18 6.74 11.24 -12.72
N MET A 19 6.75 12.56 -12.45
CA MET A 19 6.51 13.57 -13.49
C MET A 19 7.60 13.61 -14.56
N SER A 20 8.79 13.06 -14.27
CA SER A 20 9.93 13.00 -15.19
C SER A 20 9.98 11.71 -16.03
N GLN A 21 9.03 10.78 -15.81
CA GLN A 21 9.02 9.48 -16.50
C GLN A 21 8.37 9.56 -17.88
N THR A 22 8.89 8.75 -18.81
CA THR A 22 8.36 8.64 -20.17
C THR A 22 6.94 8.06 -20.17
N VAL A 23 5.97 8.82 -20.67
CA VAL A 23 4.57 8.38 -20.78
C VAL A 23 4.42 7.36 -21.92
N VAL A 24 4.10 6.12 -21.58
CA VAL A 24 3.75 5.07 -22.57
C VAL A 24 2.25 5.12 -22.84
N ARG A 25 1.84 5.54 -24.04
CA ARG A 25 0.42 5.52 -24.44
C ARG A 25 0.01 4.11 -24.85
N ARG A 26 -1.00 3.57 -24.17
CA ARG A 26 -1.66 2.31 -24.52
C ARG A 26 -3.07 2.63 -25.06
N PRO A 27 -3.60 1.86 -26.02
CA PRO A 27 -5.00 1.98 -26.42
C PRO A 27 -5.88 1.82 -25.18
N SER A 28 -6.77 2.80 -24.93
CA SER A 28 -7.68 2.76 -23.78
C SER A 28 -8.74 1.71 -24.00
N LEU A 29 -8.97 0.86 -22.99
CA LEU A 29 -10.21 0.08 -22.92
C LEU A 29 -11.38 1.09 -22.85
N PRO A 30 -12.48 0.90 -23.59
CA PRO A 30 -13.65 1.76 -23.43
C PRO A 30 -14.20 1.64 -22.01
N LEU A 31 -14.47 2.77 -21.37
CA LEU A 31 -15.21 2.82 -20.12
C LEU A 31 -16.65 2.36 -20.39
N THR A 32 -17.18 1.56 -19.47
CA THR A 32 -18.59 1.18 -19.49
C THR A 32 -19.45 2.31 -18.90
N ALA A 33 -20.76 2.28 -19.14
CA ALA A 33 -21.67 3.26 -18.55
C ALA A 33 -21.69 3.20 -17.00
N ALA A 34 -21.37 2.04 -16.42
CA ALA A 34 -21.24 1.90 -14.97
C ALA A 34 -19.98 2.60 -14.46
N ASP A 35 -18.85 2.45 -15.16
CA ASP A 35 -17.60 3.12 -14.79
C ASP A 35 -17.77 4.65 -14.79
N GLU A 36 -18.46 5.19 -15.81
CA GLU A 36 -18.77 6.63 -15.91
C GLU A 36 -19.65 7.10 -14.73
N ALA A 37 -20.64 6.30 -14.32
CA ALA A 37 -21.50 6.62 -13.19
C ALA A 37 -20.73 6.60 -11.86
N ASP A 38 -19.83 5.64 -11.68
CA ASP A 38 -18.97 5.55 -10.50
C ASP A 38 -18.00 6.72 -10.44
N LEU A 39 -17.41 7.14 -11.57
CA LEU A 39 -16.54 8.31 -11.65
C LEU A 39 -17.30 9.60 -11.31
N ALA A 40 -18.53 9.75 -11.80
CA ALA A 40 -19.39 10.88 -11.44
C ALA A 40 -19.71 10.89 -9.95
N LEU A 41 -20.08 9.74 -9.38
CA LEU A 41 -20.36 9.61 -7.95
C LEU A 41 -19.15 9.98 -7.09
N LEU A 42 -17.96 9.47 -7.45
CA LEU A 42 -16.72 9.81 -6.78
C LEU A 42 -16.47 11.31 -6.85
N LYS A 43 -16.66 11.95 -8.01
CA LYS A 43 -16.38 13.38 -8.21
C LYS A 43 -17.37 14.30 -7.48
N GLU A 44 -18.65 13.93 -7.45
CA GLU A 44 -19.73 14.79 -6.92
C GLU A 44 -19.94 14.61 -5.41
N SER A 45 -19.47 13.49 -4.84
CA SER A 45 -19.71 13.15 -3.45
C SER A 45 -18.48 13.38 -2.57
N ALA A 46 -18.52 14.42 -1.75
CA ALA A 46 -17.50 14.73 -0.73
C ALA A 46 -17.09 13.53 0.16
N PRO A 47 -18.01 12.69 0.69
CA PRO A 47 -17.60 11.53 1.49
C PRO A 47 -16.80 10.50 0.69
N TYR A 48 -17.11 10.31 -0.60
CA TYR A 48 -16.36 9.41 -1.46
C TYR A 48 -14.98 9.98 -1.82
N LEU A 49 -14.87 11.28 -2.11
CA LEU A 49 -13.58 11.95 -2.30
C LEU A 49 -12.69 11.84 -1.07
N GLN A 50 -13.24 12.06 0.13
CA GLN A 50 -12.47 11.92 1.37
C GLN A 50 -12.02 10.48 1.60
N ALA A 51 -12.86 9.49 1.31
CA ALA A 51 -12.47 8.08 1.40
C ALA A 51 -11.33 7.75 0.42
N LEU A 52 -11.44 8.20 -0.83
CA LEU A 52 -10.42 8.01 -1.86
C LEU A 52 -9.10 8.70 -1.49
N SER A 53 -9.17 9.94 -1.00
CA SER A 53 -8.01 10.71 -0.51
C SER A 53 -7.22 9.94 0.56
N ARG A 54 -7.93 9.32 1.51
CA ARG A 54 -7.32 8.47 2.54
C ARG A 54 -6.67 7.21 1.96
N LEU A 55 -7.34 6.54 1.02
CA LEU A 55 -6.84 5.30 0.42
C LEU A 55 -5.65 5.52 -0.51
N ALA A 56 -5.67 6.60 -1.29
CA ALA A 56 -4.60 6.95 -2.22
C ALA A 56 -3.36 7.53 -1.52
N GLY A 57 -3.47 7.92 -0.25
CA GLY A 57 -2.40 8.61 0.49
C GLY A 57 -2.08 10.00 -0.07
N GLN A 58 -3.00 10.58 -0.85
CA GLN A 58 -2.87 11.88 -1.49
C GLN A 58 -4.01 12.79 -1.04
N GLY A 59 -3.67 14.03 -0.67
CA GLY A 59 -4.66 15.05 -0.35
C GLY A 59 -5.43 15.49 -1.60
N LEU A 60 -6.55 14.83 -1.89
CA LEU A 60 -7.52 15.36 -2.85
C LEU A 60 -8.22 16.54 -2.18
N SER A 61 -7.98 17.75 -2.71
CA SER A 61 -8.57 18.98 -2.19
C SER A 61 -10.06 19.04 -2.53
N GLU A 62 -10.88 19.53 -1.62
CA GLU A 62 -12.29 19.84 -1.89
C GLU A 62 -12.35 20.98 -2.93
N GLY A 63 -12.79 20.68 -4.15
CA GLY A 63 -12.78 21.59 -5.30
C GLY A 63 -12.94 20.84 -6.63
N GLU A 64 -12.75 21.52 -7.76
CA GLU A 64 -12.73 20.86 -9.07
C GLU A 64 -11.49 19.97 -9.22
N VAL A 65 -11.62 18.70 -8.82
CA VAL A 65 -10.65 17.67 -9.15
C VAL A 65 -10.78 17.35 -10.63
N THR A 66 -9.70 17.57 -11.39
CA THR A 66 -9.64 17.15 -12.79
C THR A 66 -9.77 15.63 -12.88
N GLU A 67 -10.41 15.15 -13.95
CA GLU A 67 -10.63 13.71 -14.15
C GLU A 67 -9.33 12.91 -14.14
N SER A 68 -8.25 13.45 -14.70
CA SER A 68 -6.93 12.80 -14.69
C SER A 68 -6.37 12.60 -13.28
N VAL A 69 -6.57 13.57 -12.38
CA VAL A 69 -6.15 13.46 -10.98
C VAL A 69 -7.01 12.43 -10.24
N LEU A 70 -8.32 12.42 -10.50
CA LEU A 70 -9.24 11.44 -9.93
C LEU A 70 -8.84 10.01 -10.34
N LEU A 71 -8.65 9.79 -11.64
CA LEU A 71 -8.23 8.49 -12.18
C LEU A 71 -6.87 8.04 -11.63
N HIS A 72 -5.92 8.97 -11.49
CA HIS A 72 -4.63 8.65 -10.88
C HIS A 72 -4.77 8.21 -9.42
N ALA A 73 -5.59 8.91 -8.63
CA ALA A 73 -5.84 8.54 -7.24
C ALA A 73 -6.53 7.17 -7.10
N ILE A 74 -7.52 6.88 -7.96
CA ILE A 74 -8.17 5.56 -8.03
C ILE A 74 -7.14 4.48 -8.34
N PHE A 75 -6.25 4.74 -9.30
CA PHE A 75 -5.20 3.80 -9.68
C PHE A 75 -4.21 3.53 -8.54
N GLU A 76 -3.72 4.56 -7.85
CA GLU A 76 -2.81 4.37 -6.71
C GLU A 76 -3.48 3.63 -5.55
N ALA A 77 -4.73 3.98 -5.22
CA ALA A 77 -5.51 3.28 -4.21
C ALA A 77 -5.69 1.79 -4.56
N GLY A 78 -6.01 1.49 -5.83
CA GLY A 78 -6.12 0.12 -6.33
C GLY A 78 -4.80 -0.66 -6.23
N LEU A 79 -3.68 -0.06 -6.63
CA LEU A 79 -2.36 -0.70 -6.51
C LEU A 79 -1.96 -0.93 -5.05
N ALA A 80 -2.27 0.00 -4.15
CA ALA A 80 -2.05 -0.16 -2.72
C ALA A 80 -2.87 -1.34 -2.16
N ALA A 81 -4.16 -1.43 -2.53
CA ALA A 81 -5.02 -2.53 -2.11
C ALA A 81 -4.51 -3.89 -2.61
N VAL A 82 -4.05 -3.98 -3.86
CA VAL A 82 -3.47 -5.22 -4.42
C VAL A 82 -2.21 -5.64 -3.65
N ARG A 83 -1.31 -4.69 -3.35
CA ARG A 83 -0.10 -4.96 -2.55
C ARG A 83 -0.46 -5.45 -1.15
N GLN A 84 -1.37 -4.76 -0.48
CA GLN A 84 -1.82 -5.13 0.86
C GLN A 84 -2.44 -6.53 0.90
N LEU A 85 -3.25 -6.88 -0.11
CA LEU A 85 -3.82 -8.22 -0.22
C LEU A 85 -2.73 -9.28 -0.39
N ALA A 86 -1.80 -9.07 -1.34
CA ALA A 86 -0.70 -9.99 -1.58
C ALA A 86 0.21 -10.18 -0.35
N GLU A 87 0.51 -9.10 0.37
CA GLU A 87 1.28 -9.15 1.62
C GLU A 87 0.53 -9.94 2.70
N SER A 88 -0.78 -9.68 2.86
CA SER A 88 -1.60 -10.39 3.84
C SER A 88 -1.65 -11.90 3.60
N ASP A 89 -1.77 -12.32 2.33
CA ASP A 89 -1.71 -13.72 1.93
C ASP A 89 -0.33 -14.34 2.22
N GLY A 90 0.74 -13.60 1.92
CA GLY A 90 2.12 -14.03 2.21
C GLY A 90 2.38 -14.22 3.70
N TYR A 91 1.97 -13.26 4.54
CA TYR A 91 2.08 -13.39 6.00
C TYR A 91 1.24 -14.55 6.54
N GLY A 92 0.07 -14.81 5.95
CA GLY A 92 -0.75 -15.97 6.28
C GLY A 92 -0.02 -17.29 6.04
N GLN A 93 0.67 -17.43 4.91
CA GLN A 93 1.46 -18.62 4.58
C GLN A 93 2.63 -18.82 5.55
N VAL A 94 3.39 -17.75 5.84
CA VAL A 94 4.50 -17.80 6.80
C VAL A 94 4.02 -18.17 8.21
N ALA A 95 2.86 -17.66 8.63
CA ALA A 95 2.28 -18.02 9.92
C ALA A 95 1.91 -19.51 9.99
N VAL A 96 1.37 -20.08 8.91
CA VAL A 96 1.07 -21.52 8.82
C VAL A 96 2.35 -22.35 8.92
N GLU A 97 3.40 -21.98 8.20
CA GLU A 97 4.71 -22.66 8.27
C GLU A 97 5.33 -22.54 9.67
N TYR A 98 5.24 -21.37 10.29
CA TYR A 98 5.72 -21.14 11.64
C TYR A 98 5.03 -22.07 12.65
N ILE A 99 3.71 -22.22 12.56
CA ILE A 99 2.93 -23.12 13.43
C ILE A 99 3.28 -24.59 13.18
N ALA A 100 3.50 -24.99 11.92
CA ALA A 100 3.89 -26.37 11.59
C ALA A 100 5.24 -26.75 12.22
N ASP A 101 6.20 -25.82 12.23
CA ASP A 101 7.54 -26.02 12.80
C ASP A 101 7.62 -25.83 14.32
N GLU A 102 6.59 -25.25 14.93
CA GLU A 102 6.58 -24.81 16.33
C GLU A 102 6.88 -25.95 17.33
N ALA A 103 6.34 -27.14 17.09
CA ALA A 103 6.59 -28.32 17.94
C ALA A 103 8.06 -28.79 17.86
N ALA A 104 8.68 -28.71 16.69
CA ALA A 104 10.10 -29.04 16.49
C ALA A 104 11.00 -27.98 17.13
N ARG A 105 10.68 -26.69 16.98
CA ARG A 105 11.39 -25.57 17.60
C ARG A 105 11.35 -25.63 19.12
N ARG A 106 10.17 -25.89 19.72
CA ARG A 106 10.04 -26.11 21.17
C ARG A 106 10.85 -27.29 21.68
N ARG A 107 10.98 -28.37 20.90
CA ARG A 107 11.83 -29.51 21.27
C ARG A 107 13.32 -29.17 21.21
N LEU A 108 13.75 -28.43 20.19
CA LEU A 108 15.14 -27.98 20.02
C LEU A 108 15.55 -26.98 21.12
N SER A 109 14.69 -26.02 21.46
CA SER A 109 14.98 -25.03 22.51
C SER A 109 15.16 -25.68 23.89
N ARG A 110 14.32 -26.67 24.24
CA ARG A 110 14.43 -27.42 25.51
C ARG A 110 15.69 -28.25 25.63
N ARG A 111 16.31 -28.63 24.52
CA ARG A 111 17.58 -29.38 24.49
C ARG A 111 18.80 -28.48 24.53
N ARG A 112 18.64 -27.18 24.29
CA ARG A 112 19.74 -26.23 24.26
C ARG A 112 20.05 -25.80 25.70
N ARG A 113 21.21 -26.22 26.20
CA ARG A 113 21.72 -25.72 27.48
C ARG A 113 21.92 -24.20 27.35
N PRO A 114 21.39 -23.37 28.26
CA PRO A 114 21.58 -21.93 28.21
C PRO A 114 23.07 -21.58 28.35
N ALA A 115 23.54 -20.56 27.63
CA ALA A 115 24.95 -20.17 27.63
C ALA A 115 25.47 -19.73 29.02
N TRP A 116 24.59 -19.22 29.89
CA TRP A 116 24.92 -18.82 31.26
C TRP A 116 25.06 -20.02 32.22
N ALA A 117 24.65 -21.23 31.81
CA ALA A 117 24.68 -22.41 32.68
C ALA A 117 26.10 -23.01 32.84
N ASP A 118 27.10 -22.43 32.18
CA ASP A 118 28.52 -22.81 32.25
C ASP A 118 29.40 -21.73 32.92
N GLU A 119 28.80 -20.66 33.49
CA GLU A 119 29.52 -19.55 34.15
C GLU A 119 29.88 -19.82 35.65
N ALA A 120 30.07 -21.08 36.05
CA ALA A 120 30.39 -21.45 37.44
C ALA A 120 31.86 -21.83 37.64
#